data_AF-A0A956X9G5-F1
#
_entry.id   AF-A0A956X9G5-F1
#
_cell.length_a   1.000
_cell.length_b   1.000
_cell.length_c   1.000
_cell.angle_alpha   90.00
_cell.angle_beta   90.00
_cell.angle_gamma   90.00
#
_symmetry.space_group_name_H-M   'P 1'
#
loop_
_entity.id
_entity.type
_entity.pdbx_description
1 polymer ?
#
loop_
_entity_poly.entity_id
_entity_poly.type
_entity_poly.pdbx_seq_one_letter_code
_entity_poly.pdbx_strand_id
1 'polypeptide(L)'
;VFAHNDEMVLGAIAAAEETGRLGDIVFVGFDAVDDAVAALENGALAATIAQQPAEMGRLGIENAVKYLQGETVPENIAVDLALISR
;
A
#
# COMPACT_ATOMS: atom_id res chain seq x y z
N VAL A 1 -5.75 -10.84 9.42
CA VAL A 1 -6.58 -10.07 8.46
C VAL A 1 -5.64 -9.45 7.44
N PHE A 2 -5.92 -9.64 6.16
CA PHE A 2 -5.22 -8.94 5.07
C PHE A 2 -6.23 -8.04 4.37
N ALA A 3 -5.93 -6.75 4.28
CA ALA A 3 -6.80 -5.75 3.67
C ALA A 3 -6.14 -5.19 2.40
N HIS A 4 -6.96 -4.85 1.40
CA HIS A 4 -6.50 -4.46 0.06
C HIS A 4 -6.33 -2.94 -0.11
N ASN A 5 -6.56 -2.17 0.95
CA ASN A 5 -6.19 -0.76 1.10
C ASN A 5 -6.11 -0.41 2.60
N ASP A 6 -5.66 0.80 2.90
CA ASP A 6 -5.42 1.22 4.28
C ASP A 6 -6.72 1.44 5.07
N GLU A 7 -7.79 2.00 4.48
CA GLU A 7 -9.04 2.20 5.22
C GLU A 7 -9.67 0.88 5.69
N MET A 8 -9.55 -0.18 4.88
CA MET A 8 -10.02 -1.51 5.25
C MET A 8 -9.23 -2.09 6.43
N VAL A 9 -7.89 -1.92 6.46
CA VAL A 9 -7.09 -2.48 7.56
C VAL A 9 -7.31 -1.67 8.84
N LEU A 10 -7.39 -0.35 8.75
CA LEU A 10 -7.63 0.54 9.89
C LEU A 10 -9.01 0.29 10.51
N GLY A 11 -10.05 0.07 9.70
CA GLY A 11 -11.36 -0.32 10.19
C GLY A 11 -11.37 -1.69 10.89
N ALA A 12 -10.60 -2.65 10.38
CA ALA A 12 -10.47 -3.97 11.01
C ALA A 12 -9.70 -3.90 12.34
N ILE A 13 -8.67 -3.07 12.42
CA ILE A 13 -7.92 -2.78 13.66
C ILE A 13 -8.87 -2.17 14.69
N ALA A 14 -9.62 -1.12 14.33
CA ALA A 14 -10.56 -0.47 15.24
C ALA A 14 -11.60 -1.45 15.82
N ALA A 15 -12.15 -2.34 14.99
CA ALA A 15 -13.09 -3.37 15.44
C ALA A 15 -12.43 -4.40 16.40
N ALA A 16 -11.15 -4.72 16.18
CA ALA A 16 -10.41 -5.61 17.06
C ALA A 16 -10.04 -4.93 18.39
N GLU A 17 -9.73 -3.64 18.38
CA GLU A 17 -9.52 -2.84 19.59
C GLU A 17 -10.79 -2.78 20.45
N GLU A 18 -11.94 -2.48 19.84
CA GLU A 18 -13.23 -2.39 20.54
C GLU A 18 -13.63 -3.73 21.19
N THR A 19 -13.21 -4.85 20.58
CA THR A 19 -13.48 -6.19 21.11
C THR A 19 -12.37 -6.75 22.00
N GLY A 20 -11.30 -5.99 22.25
CA GLY A 20 -10.16 -6.42 23.07
C GLY A 20 -9.31 -7.53 22.45
N ARG A 21 -9.37 -7.69 21.13
CA ARG A 21 -8.73 -8.77 20.36
C ARG A 21 -7.54 -8.31 19.52
N LEU A 22 -7.07 -7.08 19.72
CA LEU A 22 -5.95 -6.52 18.96
C LEU A 22 -4.70 -7.43 19.02
N GLY A 23 -4.37 -7.96 20.20
CA GLY A 23 -3.22 -8.85 20.39
C GLY A 23 -3.39 -10.27 19.83
N ASP A 24 -4.61 -10.67 19.46
CA ASP A 24 -4.93 -12.02 18.97
C ASP A 24 -4.89 -12.12 17.44
N ILE A 25 -4.84 -10.98 16.74
CA ILE A 25 -5.03 -10.90 15.30
C ILE A 25 -3.82 -10.22 14.67
N VAL A 26 -3.23 -10.87 13.67
CA VAL A 26 -2.21 -10.24 12.83
C VAL A 26 -2.89 -9.45 11.70
N PHE A 27 -2.55 -8.17 11.57
CA PHE A 27 -3.06 -7.28 10.53
C PHE A 27 -1.98 -6.96 9.51
N VAL A 28 -2.33 -7.05 8.21
CA VAL A 28 -1.49 -6.63 7.09
C VAL A 28 -2.30 -5.73 6.17
N GLY A 29 -1.77 -4.53 5.90
CA GLY A 29 -2.40 -3.48 5.08
C GLY A 29 -1.76 -3.32 3.69
N PHE A 30 -2.21 -2.32 2.95
CA PHE A 30 -1.78 -2.01 1.60
C PHE A 30 -1.92 -0.50 1.36
N ASP A 31 -1.01 0.12 0.61
CA ASP A 31 -0.83 1.55 0.31
C ASP A 31 0.26 2.24 1.15
N ALA A 32 0.25 2.02 2.46
CA ALA A 32 1.21 2.59 3.42
C ALA A 32 1.11 4.12 3.56
N VAL A 33 -0.11 4.64 3.65
CA VAL A 33 -0.37 6.02 4.05
C VAL A 33 0.06 6.27 5.50
N ASP A 34 0.18 7.54 5.88
CA ASP A 34 0.70 7.96 7.19
C ASP A 34 -0.02 7.27 8.36
N ASP A 35 -1.34 7.08 8.29
CA ASP A 35 -2.12 6.40 9.34
C ASP A 35 -1.77 4.91 9.48
N ALA A 36 -1.51 4.21 8.37
CA ALA A 36 -1.08 2.82 8.38
C ALA A 36 0.35 2.67 8.92
N VAL A 37 1.23 3.63 8.60
CA VAL A 37 2.59 3.70 9.16
C VAL A 37 2.52 3.95 10.68
N ALA A 38 1.67 4.87 11.14
CA ALA A 38 1.47 5.12 12.56
C ALA A 38 0.92 3.87 13.30
N ALA A 39 -0.01 3.13 12.68
CA ALA A 39 -0.51 1.85 13.20
C ALA A 39 0.59 0.78 13.27
N LEU A 40 1.57 0.81 12.37
CA LEU A 40 2.72 -0.10 12.41
C LEU A 40 3.68 0.25 13.55
N GLU A 41 3.98 1.54 13.72
CA GLU A 41 4.83 2.06 14.80
C GLU A 41 4.24 1.77 16.19
N ASN A 42 2.93 1.93 16.35
CA ASN A 42 2.24 1.68 17.62
C ASN A 42 1.99 0.17 17.89
N GLY A 43 2.14 -0.68 16.87
CA GLY A 43 2.07 -2.15 16.99
C GLY A 43 0.68 -2.74 16.74
N ALA A 44 -0.29 -1.94 16.31
CA ALA A 44 -1.60 -2.41 15.87
C ALA A 44 -1.54 -3.08 14.48
N LEU A 45 -0.56 -2.71 13.64
CA LEU A 45 -0.34 -3.26 12.30
C LEU A 45 1.01 -3.99 12.22
N ALA A 46 1.03 -5.20 11.66
CA ALA A 46 2.26 -5.98 11.54
C ALA A 46 3.08 -5.60 10.31
N ALA A 47 2.40 -5.32 9.21
CA ALA A 47 3.02 -4.89 7.96
C ALA A 47 2.04 -4.13 7.07
N THR A 48 2.56 -3.33 6.14
CA THR A 48 1.83 -2.73 5.04
C THR A 48 2.64 -2.81 3.75
N ILE A 49 1.97 -2.98 2.61
CA ILE A 49 2.62 -3.01 1.29
C ILE A 49 2.53 -1.60 0.71
N ALA A 50 3.67 -0.92 0.65
CA ALA A 50 3.78 0.42 0.08
C ALA A 50 3.81 0.38 -1.45
N GLN A 51 2.92 1.17 -2.06
CA GLN A 51 2.96 1.45 -3.49
C GLN A 51 3.92 2.62 -3.78
N GLN A 52 4.26 2.83 -5.05
CA GLN A 52 5.08 3.95 -5.51
C GLN A 52 4.30 4.84 -6.50
N PRO A 53 3.27 5.57 -6.05
CA PRO A 53 2.39 6.35 -6.93
C PRO A 53 3.16 7.44 -7.70
N ALA A 54 4.20 8.02 -7.09
CA ALA A 54 5.06 8.99 -7.76
C ALA A 54 5.82 8.37 -8.94
N GLU A 55 6.33 7.14 -8.78
CA GLU A 55 7.04 6.42 -9.84
C GLU A 55 6.07 5.95 -10.94
N MET A 56 4.88 5.46 -10.56
CA MET A 56 3.81 5.14 -11.51
C MET A 56 3.43 6.37 -12.35
N GLY A 57 3.28 7.54 -11.72
CA GLY A 57 2.98 8.79 -12.41
C GLY A 57 4.12 9.22 -13.35
N ARG A 58 5.38 9.14 -12.87
CA ARG A 58 6.57 9.47 -13.66
C ARG A 58 6.68 8.59 -14.90
N LEU A 59 6.60 7.27 -14.73
CA LEU A 59 6.63 6.30 -15.82
C LEU A 59 5.44 6.47 -16.76
N GLY A 60 4.26 6.78 -16.25
CA GLY A 60 3.08 7.04 -17.06
C GLY A 60 3.29 8.20 -18.04
N ILE A 61 3.80 9.34 -17.55
CA ILE A 61 4.08 10.50 -18.40
C ILE A 61 5.24 10.22 -19.36
N GLU A 62 6.32 9.59 -18.89
CA GLU A 62 7.48 9.25 -19.74
C GLU A 62 7.07 8.38 -20.93
N ASN A 63 6.25 7.35 -20.69
CA ASN A 63 5.81 6.43 -21.73
C ASN A 63 4.75 7.04 -22.64
N ALA A 64 3.89 7.93 -22.13
CA ALA A 64 2.97 8.70 -22.97
C ALA A 64 3.73 9.57 -23.99
N VAL A 65 4.82 10.22 -23.58
CA VAL A 65 5.68 11.00 -24.48
C VAL A 65 6.34 10.12 -25.53
N LYS A 66 6.92 8.97 -25.13
CA LYS A 66 7.52 8.00 -26.06
C LYS A 66 6.53 7.54 -27.13
N TYR A 67 5.30 7.19 -26.72
CA TYR A 67 4.24 6.79 -27.64
C TYR A 67 3.90 7.91 -28.64
N LEU A 68 3.77 9.15 -28.18
CA LEU A 68 3.51 10.31 -29.05
C LEU A 68 4.66 10.61 -30.02
N GLN A 69 5.87 10.16 -29.72
CA GLN A 69 7.04 10.24 -30.60
C GLN A 69 7.15 9.08 -31.59
N GLY A 70 6.18 8.15 -31.57
CA GLY A 70 6.12 7.00 -32.48
C GLY A 70 6.88 5.77 -31.99
N GLU A 71 7.37 5.77 -30.74
CA GLU A 71 7.97 4.59 -30.14
C GLU A 71 6.92 3.55 -29.73
N THR A 72 7.32 2.28 -29.70
CA THR A 72 6.49 1.20 -29.14
C THR A 72 6.65 1.16 -27.63
N VAL A 73 5.54 1.12 -26.91
CA VAL A 73 5.50 1.07 -25.45
C VAL A 73 4.89 -0.26 -25.00
N PRO A 74 5.40 -0.91 -23.95
CA PRO A 74 4.79 -2.12 -23.39
C PRO A 74 3.34 -1.88 -22.95
N GLU A 75 2.47 -2.87 -23.14
CA GLU A 75 1.07 -2.81 -22.67
C GLU A 75 0.98 -2.71 -21.13
N ASN A 76 1.93 -3.33 -20.43
CA ASN A 76 1.99 -3.36 -18.97
C ASN A 76 3.39 -2.98 -18.50
N ILE A 77 3.46 -2.03 -17.56
CA ILE A 77 4.68 -1.58 -16.91
C ILE A 77 4.48 -1.77 -15.41
N ALA A 78 5.13 -2.78 -14.85
CA ALA A 78 5.07 -3.04 -13.42
C ALA A 78 5.94 -2.03 -12.66
N VAL A 79 5.45 -1.58 -11.50
CA VAL A 79 6.21 -0.79 -10.55
C VAL A 79 6.38 -1.61 -9.28
N ASP A 80 7.61 -1.66 -8.77
CA ASP A 80 7.93 -2.47 -7.61
C ASP A 80 7.18 -2.00 -6.36
N LEU A 81 6.78 -2.97 -5.55
CA LEU A 81 6.16 -2.76 -4.26
C LEU A 81 7.21 -2.92 -3.16
N ALA A 82 7.04 -2.20 -2.06
CA ALA A 82 7.89 -2.33 -0.88
C ALA A 82 7.09 -2.88 0.31
N LEU A 83 7.59 -3.93 0.94
CA LEU A 83 7.06 -4.37 2.23
C LEU A 83 7.63 -3.47 3.33
N ILE A 84 6.74 -2.84 4.09
CA ILE A 84 7.09 -2.14 5.32
C ILE A 84 6.58 -3.00 6.48
N SER A 85 7.48 -3.38 7.38
CA SER A 85 7.17 -4.18 8.57
C SER A 85 7.83 -3.58 9.82
N ARG A 86 7.29 -3.90 10.99
CA ARG A 86 7.86 -3.55 12.29
C ARG A 86 9.11 -4.36 12.62
#